data_AF-A0A7S1QD46-F1
#
_entry.id   AF-A0A7S1QD46-F1
#
_cell.length_a   1.000
_cell.length_b   1.000
_cell.length_c   1.000
_cell.angle_alpha   90.00
_cell.angle_beta   90.00
_cell.angle_gamma   90.00
#
_symmetry.space_group_name_H-M   'P 1'
#
loop_
_entity.id
_entity.type
_entity.pdbx_description
1 polymer ?
#
loop_
_entity_poly.entity_id
_entity_poly.type
_entity_poly.pdbx_seq_one_letter_code
_entity_poly.pdbx_strand_id
1 'polypeptide(L)'
;HEGEVLKVELLQQDCRRLPRISQAVDSEDGEVLKVELLQQELLASKALEAVSARGGLSEDAAATSTTATTTPPPTGMTLNAEGDLQAFITATITNIAFTAFCFFVFAVLRLRYPIMFSNNVLEGITPDAPPETMWGWWRPVMHLRIDQVAQCITLDSAMMLEYTHFGMRLTGVIGVPMLCVMGPVNYFFGGHAAGKDRLSYLSFGNIQLESPLFWAQAFVVWYVVIAATWMTHRAMRQFIKKRVLWLRQVSELRANTVLVESIPKQFCQEDKLRGFVEKVLPRAAIRSINVVKDTSVLLPLVENRDYAAAKLKEAEARLAKDPDTVP
;
A
#
# COMPACT_ATOMS: atom_id res chain seq x y z
N HIS A 1 12.00 -24.63 21.12
CA HIS A 1 12.51 -23.26 21.29
C HIS A 1 11.37 -22.34 20.87
N GLU A 2 10.44 -22.10 21.77
CA GLU A 2 9.30 -21.20 21.55
C GLU A 2 9.38 -20.17 22.66
N GLY A 3 9.61 -18.92 22.27
CA GLY A 3 9.58 -17.78 23.19
C GLY A 3 8.13 -17.36 23.35
N GLU A 4 7.61 -17.41 24.58
CA GLU A 4 6.32 -16.80 24.90
C GLU A 4 6.43 -15.28 24.81
N VAL A 5 5.36 -14.68 24.30
CA VAL A 5 5.21 -13.24 24.00
C VAL A 5 4.36 -12.63 25.11
N LEU A 6 4.73 -11.52 25.75
CA LEU A 6 3.97 -10.95 26.88
C LEU A 6 3.54 -9.50 26.63
N LYS A 7 2.37 -9.12 27.15
CA LYS A 7 1.78 -7.79 26.95
C LYS A 7 1.81 -6.99 28.26
N VAL A 8 2.57 -5.90 28.29
CA VAL A 8 2.72 -5.00 29.44
C VAL A 8 1.95 -3.70 29.16
N GLU A 9 0.99 -3.34 30.00
CA GLU A 9 0.24 -2.09 29.87
C GLU A 9 0.72 -1.10 30.94
N LEU A 10 1.21 0.07 30.52
CA LEU A 10 1.72 1.14 31.39
C LEU A 10 0.65 2.24 31.56
N LEU A 11 0.68 2.94 32.69
CA LEU A 11 -0.15 4.11 32.96
C LEU A 11 0.69 5.38 32.77
N GLN A 12 0.21 6.31 31.94
CA GLN A 12 0.82 7.62 31.79
C GLN A 12 0.29 8.55 32.90
N GLN A 13 1.15 8.94 33.83
CA GLN A 13 0.84 10.04 34.75
C GLN A 13 0.86 11.37 33.99
N ASP A 14 -0.30 12.02 33.91
CA ASP A 14 -0.56 13.41 33.53
C ASP A 14 0.52 14.16 32.71
N CYS A 15 0.49 14.02 31.39
CA CYS A 15 1.16 14.96 30.47
C CYS A 15 0.29 16.18 30.09
N ARG A 16 -0.54 16.71 31.01
CA ARG A 16 -1.28 17.97 30.80
C ARG A 16 -0.45 19.25 30.93
N ARG A 17 0.86 19.15 31.16
CA ARG A 17 1.80 20.28 31.17
C ARG A 17 3.01 20.02 30.28
N LEU A 18 2.80 20.00 28.97
CA LEU A 18 3.88 20.28 28.02
C LEU A 18 3.56 21.61 27.33
N PRO A 19 4.44 22.63 27.42
CA PRO A 19 4.23 23.89 26.74
C PRO A 19 4.12 23.66 25.23
N ARG A 20 3.27 24.44 24.56
CA ARG A 20 2.98 24.38 23.11
C ARG A 20 4.26 24.19 22.29
N ILE A 21 4.49 22.97 21.80
CA ILE A 21 5.47 22.62 20.75
C ILE A 21 4.93 23.11 19.40
N SER A 22 4.68 24.41 19.29
CA SER A 22 4.43 25.10 18.03
C SER A 22 5.55 26.08 17.69
N GLN A 23 6.52 26.27 18.60
CA GLN A 23 7.65 27.18 18.42
C GLN A 23 9.03 26.48 18.35
N ALA A 24 9.10 25.15 18.44
CA ALA A 24 10.37 24.41 18.47
C ALA A 24 10.71 23.67 17.14
N VAL A 25 10.02 23.99 16.04
CA VAL A 25 10.35 23.41 14.72
C VAL A 25 11.52 24.14 14.03
N ASP A 26 12.01 25.24 14.62
CA ASP A 26 13.15 26.02 14.12
C ASP A 26 14.37 25.98 15.09
N SER A 27 14.54 24.92 15.87
CA SER A 27 15.69 24.79 16.79
C SER A 27 16.38 23.42 16.69
N GLU A 28 17.65 23.40 17.12
CA GLU A 28 18.72 22.42 16.88
C GLU A 28 18.31 20.93 16.95
N ASP A 29 17.27 20.58 17.72
CA ASP A 29 16.73 19.22 17.84
C ASP A 29 16.16 18.66 16.52
N GLY A 30 15.68 19.52 15.62
CA GLY A 30 15.18 19.12 14.30
C GLY A 30 16.27 18.71 13.31
N GLU A 31 17.52 19.14 13.52
CA GLU A 31 18.67 18.70 12.73
C GLU A 31 19.21 17.37 13.22
N VAL A 32 19.27 17.17 14.54
CA VAL A 32 19.71 15.89 15.15
C VAL A 32 18.83 14.73 14.68
N LEU A 33 17.50 14.92 14.67
CA LEU A 33 16.55 13.91 14.21
C LEU A 33 16.71 13.58 12.71
N LYS A 34 17.09 14.56 11.88
CA LYS A 34 17.36 14.32 10.45
C LYS A 34 18.65 13.54 10.24
N VAL A 35 19.69 13.84 11.03
CA VAL A 35 20.99 13.15 10.95
C VAL A 35 20.83 11.69 11.37
N GLU A 36 20.12 11.41 12.46
CA GLU A 36 19.87 10.03 12.91
C GLU A 36 19.09 9.21 11.87
N LEU A 37 18.09 9.82 11.22
CA LEU A 37 17.25 9.15 10.21
C LEU A 37 18.03 8.88 8.92
N LEU A 38 18.90 9.82 8.50
CA LEU A 38 19.82 9.62 7.35
C LEU A 38 20.86 8.53 7.64
N GLN A 39 21.35 8.45 8.87
CA GLN A 39 22.31 7.44 9.28
C GLN A 39 21.68 6.04 9.30
N GLN A 40 20.39 5.95 9.63
CA GLN A 40 19.62 4.72 9.58
C GLN A 40 19.34 4.24 8.13
N GLU A 41 19.05 5.15 7.20
CA GLU A 41 18.86 4.81 5.77
C GLU A 41 20.17 4.32 5.11
N LEU A 42 21.32 4.91 5.49
CA LEU A 42 22.63 4.53 4.96
C LEU A 42 23.10 3.15 5.47
N LEU A 43 22.61 2.71 6.62
CA LEU A 43 22.84 1.35 7.13
C LEU A 43 21.94 0.32 6.42
N ALA A 44 20.70 0.69 6.11
CA ALA A 44 19.78 -0.16 5.37
C ALA A 44 20.25 -0.40 3.92
N SER A 45 20.80 0.62 3.24
CA SER A 45 21.34 0.45 1.89
C SER A 45 22.58 -0.45 1.85
N LYS A 46 23.50 -0.31 2.82
CA LYS A 46 24.69 -1.18 2.95
C LYS A 46 24.33 -2.63 3.25
N ALA A 47 23.27 -2.86 4.03
CA ALA A 47 22.76 -4.22 4.28
C ALA A 47 22.19 -4.85 3.00
N LEU A 48 21.52 -4.07 2.15
CA LEU A 48 20.98 -4.54 0.87
C LEU A 48 22.07 -4.91 -0.14
N GLU A 49 23.14 -4.12 -0.21
CA GLU A 49 24.31 -4.41 -1.06
C GLU A 49 25.05 -5.70 -0.60
N ALA A 50 25.15 -5.93 0.71
CA ALA A 50 25.77 -7.13 1.26
C ALA A 50 24.98 -8.42 0.96
N VAL A 51 23.64 -8.32 0.82
CA VAL A 51 22.78 -9.44 0.42
C VAL A 51 22.90 -9.71 -1.08
N SER A 52 22.98 -8.67 -1.91
CA SER A 52 23.17 -8.82 -3.36
C SER A 52 24.54 -9.44 -3.71
N ALA A 53 25.58 -9.17 -2.91
CA ALA A 53 26.92 -9.72 -3.11
C ALA A 53 27.05 -11.22 -2.77
N ARG A 54 26.09 -11.81 -2.05
CA ARG A 54 26.10 -13.24 -1.66
C ARG A 54 25.33 -14.16 -2.62
N GLY A 55 24.62 -13.63 -3.60
CA GLY A 55 23.70 -14.39 -4.46
C GLY A 55 24.26 -14.90 -5.79
N GLY A 56 25.53 -14.66 -6.12
CA GLY A 56 26.11 -15.10 -7.40
C GLY A 56 26.95 -16.37 -7.24
N LEU A 57 26.44 -17.52 -7.74
CA LEU A 57 27.18 -18.59 -8.44
C LEU A 57 26.31 -19.86 -8.61
N SER A 58 25.99 -20.21 -9.88
CA SER A 58 26.03 -21.56 -10.49
C SER A 58 25.03 -21.67 -11.66
N GLU A 59 25.53 -21.57 -12.89
CA GLU A 59 24.90 -22.11 -14.11
C GLU A 59 25.20 -23.62 -14.20
N ASP A 60 24.24 -24.44 -14.65
CA ASP A 60 24.43 -25.36 -15.79
C ASP A 60 23.17 -26.18 -16.19
N ALA A 61 22.90 -26.11 -17.51
CA ALA A 61 22.40 -27.12 -18.47
C ALA A 61 21.02 -27.84 -18.33
N ALA A 62 20.12 -27.64 -19.33
CA ALA A 62 19.78 -28.65 -20.36
C ALA A 62 18.63 -28.26 -21.34
N ALA A 63 18.98 -28.21 -22.64
CA ALA A 63 18.29 -28.68 -23.86
C ALA A 63 16.89 -28.18 -24.34
N THR A 64 16.96 -27.38 -25.43
CA THR A 64 16.37 -27.58 -26.78
C THR A 64 14.85 -27.65 -27.01
N SER A 65 14.30 -26.57 -27.61
CA SER A 65 13.49 -26.69 -28.84
C SER A 65 13.56 -25.39 -29.67
N THR A 66 13.79 -25.57 -30.96
CA THR A 66 14.12 -24.56 -31.98
C THR A 66 12.87 -23.85 -32.49
N THR A 67 12.85 -22.51 -32.61
CA THR A 67 12.33 -21.75 -33.76
C THR A 67 12.72 -20.26 -33.65
N ALA A 68 13.38 -19.75 -34.70
CA ALA A 68 13.59 -18.35 -35.12
C ALA A 68 14.33 -17.35 -34.19
N THR A 69 15.54 -17.04 -34.63
CA THR A 69 16.50 -16.00 -34.25
C THR A 69 15.93 -14.62 -33.90
N THR A 70 16.07 -14.18 -32.65
CA THR A 70 16.65 -12.88 -32.25
C THR A 70 17.24 -13.05 -30.84
N THR A 71 18.52 -12.74 -30.66
CA THR A 71 19.23 -12.72 -29.36
C THR A 71 18.43 -11.97 -28.29
N PRO A 72 18.24 -12.51 -27.07
CA PRO A 72 17.56 -11.78 -26.01
C PRO A 72 18.40 -10.54 -25.65
N PRO A 73 17.83 -9.32 -25.67
CA PRO A 73 18.53 -8.13 -25.20
C PRO A 73 18.79 -8.26 -23.70
N PRO A 74 19.89 -7.68 -23.17
CA PRO A 74 20.29 -7.78 -21.76
C PRO A 74 19.26 -7.20 -20.76
N THR A 75 18.17 -6.61 -21.25
CA THR A 75 17.11 -5.97 -20.46
C THR A 75 15.82 -6.80 -20.34
N GLY A 76 15.75 -8.01 -20.92
CA GLY A 76 14.56 -8.88 -20.82
C GLY A 76 13.29 -8.33 -21.49
N MET A 77 13.38 -7.21 -22.20
CA MET A 77 12.27 -6.53 -22.88
C MET A 77 12.26 -6.92 -24.35
N THR A 78 11.16 -7.51 -24.82
CA THR A 78 10.94 -7.76 -26.25
C THR A 78 10.72 -6.43 -26.98
N LEU A 79 11.40 -6.23 -28.10
CA LEU A 79 11.15 -5.07 -28.97
C LEU A 79 9.80 -5.23 -29.68
N ASN A 80 9.17 -4.10 -29.99
CA ASN A 80 7.92 -4.08 -30.73
C ASN A 80 8.09 -4.68 -32.15
N ALA A 81 7.05 -5.34 -32.63
CA ALA A 81 6.99 -6.00 -33.92
C ALA A 81 5.82 -5.50 -34.79
N GLU A 82 5.83 -5.90 -36.07
CA GLU A 82 4.74 -5.63 -36.99
C GLU A 82 3.42 -6.23 -36.47
N GLY A 83 2.38 -5.39 -36.36
CA GLY A 83 1.05 -5.81 -35.88
C GLY A 83 0.79 -5.54 -34.39
N ASP A 84 1.81 -5.18 -33.61
CA ASP A 84 1.66 -4.90 -32.17
C ASP A 84 0.70 -3.74 -31.89
N LEU A 85 0.67 -2.73 -32.75
CA LEU A 85 -0.30 -1.63 -32.63
C LEU A 85 -1.75 -2.15 -32.72
N GLN A 86 -2.03 -3.11 -33.60
CA GLN A 86 -3.38 -3.67 -33.74
C GLN A 86 -3.73 -4.54 -32.55
N ALA A 87 -2.78 -5.33 -32.04
CA ALA A 87 -2.96 -6.11 -30.81
C ALA A 87 -3.24 -5.18 -29.62
N PHE A 88 -2.49 -4.09 -29.48
CA PHE A 88 -2.67 -3.08 -28.44
C PHE A 88 -4.06 -2.43 -28.50
N ILE A 89 -4.51 -2.00 -29.68
CA ILE A 89 -5.83 -1.39 -29.86
C ILE A 89 -6.94 -2.39 -29.51
N THR A 90 -6.82 -3.62 -30.00
CA THR A 90 -7.81 -4.69 -29.74
C THR A 90 -7.89 -4.98 -28.24
N ALA A 91 -6.75 -5.16 -27.58
CA ALA A 91 -6.68 -5.37 -26.13
C ALA A 91 -7.22 -4.17 -25.34
N THR A 92 -6.98 -2.95 -25.80
CA THR A 92 -7.51 -1.75 -25.14
C THR A 92 -9.03 -1.71 -25.21
N ILE A 93 -9.61 -1.98 -26.38
CA ILE A 93 -11.07 -2.00 -26.57
C ILE A 93 -11.72 -3.09 -25.73
N THR A 94 -11.16 -4.31 -25.73
CA THR A 94 -11.72 -5.43 -24.95
C THR A 94 -11.68 -5.15 -23.45
N ASN A 95 -10.58 -4.60 -22.93
CA ASN A 95 -10.46 -4.24 -21.52
C ASN A 95 -11.42 -3.10 -21.12
N ILE A 96 -11.62 -2.09 -21.98
CA ILE A 96 -12.60 -1.02 -21.73
C ILE A 96 -14.02 -1.59 -21.71
N ALA A 97 -14.37 -2.45 -22.66
CA ALA A 97 -15.68 -3.08 -22.70
C ALA A 97 -15.95 -3.94 -21.46
N PHE A 98 -14.98 -4.75 -21.05
CA PHE A 98 -15.07 -5.56 -19.83
C PHE A 98 -15.18 -4.70 -18.58
N THR A 99 -14.41 -3.61 -18.50
CA THR A 99 -14.50 -2.66 -17.38
C THR A 99 -15.88 -2.02 -17.31
N ALA A 100 -16.42 -1.54 -18.44
CA ALA A 100 -17.76 -0.96 -18.50
C ALA A 100 -18.85 -1.97 -18.07
N PHE A 101 -18.71 -3.23 -18.47
CA PHE A 101 -19.59 -4.31 -18.02
C PHE A 101 -19.53 -4.50 -16.50
N CYS A 102 -18.33 -4.55 -15.91
CA CYS A 102 -18.16 -4.64 -14.46
C CYS A 102 -18.77 -3.45 -13.71
N PHE A 103 -18.59 -2.22 -14.22
CA PHE A 103 -19.21 -1.02 -13.66
C PHE A 103 -20.74 -1.08 -13.69
N PHE A 104 -21.32 -1.60 -14.78
CA PHE A 104 -22.76 -1.79 -14.91
C PHE A 104 -23.27 -2.83 -13.90
N VAL A 105 -22.61 -3.98 -13.81
CA VAL A 105 -22.96 -5.05 -12.84
C VAL A 105 -22.86 -4.52 -11.40
N PHE A 106 -21.81 -3.77 -11.07
CA PHE A 106 -21.65 -3.11 -9.78
C PHE A 106 -22.80 -2.14 -9.49
N ALA A 107 -23.19 -1.31 -10.47
CA ALA A 107 -24.28 -0.35 -10.30
C ALA A 107 -25.62 -1.04 -9.98
N VAL A 108 -25.90 -2.20 -10.58
CA VAL A 108 -27.09 -3.00 -10.29
C VAL A 108 -26.99 -3.68 -8.92
N LEU A 109 -25.86 -4.34 -8.63
CA LEU A 109 -25.64 -5.04 -7.35
C LEU A 109 -25.71 -4.11 -6.15
N ARG A 110 -25.17 -2.88 -6.28
CA ARG A 110 -25.23 -1.85 -5.24
C ARG A 110 -26.66 -1.51 -4.85
N LEU A 111 -27.57 -1.38 -5.82
CA LEU A 111 -28.98 -1.07 -5.55
C LEU A 111 -29.74 -2.29 -5.02
N ARG A 112 -29.38 -3.51 -5.44
CA ARG A 112 -30.07 -4.74 -5.04
C ARG A 112 -29.66 -5.23 -3.64
N TYR A 113 -28.42 -4.99 -3.23
CA TYR A 113 -27.81 -5.48 -1.99
C TYR A 113 -27.08 -4.36 -1.20
N PRO A 114 -27.82 -3.35 -0.68
CA PRO A 114 -27.22 -2.19 -0.01
C PRO A 114 -26.47 -2.55 1.27
N ILE A 115 -26.83 -3.63 1.97
CA ILE A 115 -26.14 -4.09 3.18
C ILE A 115 -24.68 -4.48 2.87
N MET A 116 -24.40 -5.06 1.71
CA MET A 116 -23.03 -5.46 1.34
C MET A 116 -22.24 -4.29 0.73
N PHE A 117 -22.87 -3.52 -0.16
CA PHE A 117 -22.18 -2.51 -0.98
C PHE A 117 -22.27 -1.09 -0.42
N SER A 118 -23.12 -0.83 0.57
CA SER A 118 -23.36 0.50 1.13
C SER A 118 -23.54 0.46 2.65
N ASN A 119 -22.94 -0.54 3.33
CA ASN A 119 -23.00 -0.66 4.78
C ASN A 119 -22.56 0.62 5.50
N ASN A 120 -21.44 1.21 5.07
CA ASN A 120 -20.92 2.44 5.69
C ASN A 120 -21.88 3.64 5.55
N VAL A 121 -22.76 3.62 4.54
CA VAL A 121 -23.82 4.63 4.38
C VAL A 121 -24.97 4.34 5.35
N LEU A 122 -25.34 3.07 5.50
CA LEU A 122 -26.37 2.63 6.46
C LEU A 122 -25.96 2.88 7.91
N GLU A 123 -24.69 2.71 8.23
CA GLU A 123 -24.11 2.98 9.55
C GLU A 123 -23.90 4.48 9.81
N GLY A 124 -24.14 5.35 8.82
CA GLY A 124 -24.00 6.81 8.96
C GLY A 124 -22.56 7.30 9.09
N ILE A 125 -21.59 6.49 8.65
CA ILE A 125 -20.16 6.83 8.70
C ILE A 125 -19.78 7.81 7.58
N THR A 126 -20.50 7.77 6.46
CA THR A 126 -20.20 8.58 5.27
C THR A 126 -20.69 10.03 5.41
N PRO A 127 -19.90 11.05 4.99
CA PRO A 127 -20.30 12.46 5.06
C PRO A 127 -21.51 12.80 4.18
N ASP A 128 -21.54 12.27 2.95
CA ASP A 128 -22.61 12.49 1.98
C ASP A 128 -23.16 11.13 1.53
N ALA A 129 -24.46 10.92 1.73
CA ALA A 129 -25.13 9.73 1.24
C ALA A 129 -25.27 9.82 -0.30
N PRO A 130 -24.73 8.85 -1.06
CA PRO A 130 -24.85 8.87 -2.51
C PRO A 130 -26.32 8.62 -2.92
N PRO A 131 -26.85 9.34 -3.94
CA PRO A 131 -28.19 9.11 -4.45
C PRO A 131 -28.43 7.64 -4.84
N GLU A 132 -29.66 7.16 -4.67
CA GLU A 132 -30.12 5.81 -5.06
C GLU A 132 -30.35 5.69 -6.58
N THR A 133 -29.40 6.22 -7.36
CA THR A 133 -29.38 6.08 -8.81
C THR A 133 -28.17 5.23 -9.23
N MET A 134 -28.27 4.55 -10.38
CA MET A 134 -27.22 3.65 -10.88
C MET A 134 -25.85 4.33 -11.00
N TRP A 135 -25.83 5.63 -11.32
CA TRP A 135 -24.61 6.43 -11.53
C TRP A 135 -24.41 7.52 -10.48
N GLY A 136 -25.32 7.65 -9.51
CA GLY A 136 -25.31 8.74 -8.52
C GLY A 136 -24.14 8.71 -7.56
N TRP A 137 -23.48 7.55 -7.41
CA TRP A 137 -22.31 7.38 -6.54
C TRP A 137 -21.04 8.02 -7.09
N TRP A 138 -20.92 8.18 -8.42
CA TRP A 138 -19.69 8.65 -9.03
C TRP A 138 -19.32 10.07 -8.58
N ARG A 139 -20.31 10.98 -8.53
CA ARG A 139 -20.08 12.38 -8.15
C ARG A 139 -19.64 12.53 -6.68
N PRO A 140 -20.34 11.97 -5.67
CA PRO A 140 -19.90 12.02 -4.28
C PRO A 140 -18.50 11.44 -4.08
N VAL A 141 -18.19 10.31 -4.73
CA VAL A 141 -16.86 9.68 -4.63
C VAL A 141 -15.75 10.61 -5.14
N MET A 142 -15.97 11.29 -6.28
CA MET A 142 -15.00 12.22 -6.84
C MET A 142 -14.79 13.49 -5.99
N HIS A 143 -15.81 13.92 -5.22
CA HIS A 143 -15.70 15.10 -4.37
C HIS A 143 -15.18 14.78 -2.95
N LEU A 144 -15.08 13.49 -2.60
CA LEU A 144 -14.66 13.06 -1.29
C LEU A 144 -13.19 13.42 -1.04
N ARG A 145 -12.93 14.19 0.03
CA ARG A 145 -11.56 14.61 0.38
C ARG A 145 -10.88 13.53 1.21
N ILE A 146 -9.59 13.32 0.97
CA ILE A 146 -8.77 12.34 1.69
C ILE A 146 -8.82 12.56 3.21
N ASP A 147 -8.87 13.81 3.67
CA ASP A 147 -8.92 14.12 5.10
C ASP A 147 -10.25 13.68 5.75
N GLN A 148 -11.35 13.70 4.99
CA GLN A 148 -12.65 13.17 5.45
C GLN A 148 -12.62 11.64 5.48
N VAL A 149 -12.00 11.00 4.49
CA VAL A 149 -11.83 9.53 4.47
C VAL A 149 -11.02 9.06 5.67
N ALA A 150 -9.96 9.79 6.04
CA ALA A 150 -9.12 9.46 7.18
C ALA A 150 -9.87 9.51 8.53
N GLN A 151 -10.89 10.36 8.64
CA GLN A 151 -11.73 10.48 9.83
C GLN A 151 -12.84 9.42 9.88
N CYS A 152 -13.41 9.07 8.73
CA CYS A 152 -14.52 8.12 8.64
C CYS A 152 -14.10 6.65 8.76
N ILE A 153 -12.95 6.27 8.20
CA ILE A 153 -12.53 4.85 8.12
C ILE A 153 -11.27 4.63 8.97
N THR A 154 -10.10 4.83 8.37
CA THR A 154 -8.79 4.62 9.00
C THR A 154 -7.75 5.39 8.19
N LEU A 155 -6.70 5.86 8.86
CA LEU A 155 -5.60 6.56 8.20
C LEU A 155 -5.00 5.72 7.06
N ASP A 156 -4.77 4.43 7.28
CA ASP A 156 -4.14 3.54 6.31
C ASP A 156 -4.90 3.46 4.98
N SER A 157 -6.22 3.24 5.02
CA SER A 157 -7.07 3.23 3.83
C SER A 157 -7.06 4.58 3.10
N ALA A 158 -7.07 5.69 3.85
CA ALA A 158 -6.94 7.03 3.26
C ALA A 158 -5.57 7.25 2.60
N MET A 159 -4.49 6.68 3.15
CA MET A 159 -3.15 6.77 2.58
C MET A 159 -2.97 5.89 1.35
N MET A 160 -3.67 4.75 1.26
CA MET A 160 -3.73 3.94 0.03
C MET A 160 -4.40 4.71 -1.12
N LEU A 161 -5.44 5.49 -0.84
CA LEU A 161 -6.05 6.39 -1.83
C LEU A 161 -5.09 7.53 -2.22
N GLU A 162 -4.41 8.16 -1.25
CA GLU A 162 -3.40 9.18 -1.55
C GLU A 162 -2.26 8.62 -2.40
N TYR A 163 -1.83 7.37 -2.17
CA TYR A 163 -0.84 6.69 -3.01
C TYR A 163 -1.32 6.54 -4.46
N THR A 164 -2.58 6.18 -4.66
CA THR A 164 -3.18 6.08 -6.01
C THR A 164 -3.26 7.45 -6.68
N HIS A 165 -3.66 8.49 -5.94
CA HIS A 165 -3.66 9.87 -6.43
C HIS A 165 -2.24 10.37 -6.77
N PHE A 166 -1.25 10.01 -5.95
CA PHE A 166 0.15 10.29 -6.23
C PHE A 166 0.61 9.60 -7.51
N GLY A 167 0.28 8.32 -7.71
CA GLY A 167 0.55 7.59 -8.95
C GLY A 167 -0.03 8.29 -10.17
N MET A 168 -1.30 8.69 -10.12
CA MET A 168 -1.94 9.45 -11.21
C MET A 168 -1.24 10.78 -11.49
N ARG A 169 -0.86 11.55 -10.46
CA ARG A 169 -0.12 12.81 -10.63
C ARG A 169 1.27 12.55 -11.23
N LEU A 170 1.98 11.52 -10.78
CA LEU A 170 3.30 11.16 -11.26
C LEU A 170 3.26 10.74 -12.74
N THR A 171 2.33 9.85 -13.10
CA THR A 171 2.09 9.46 -14.49
C THR A 171 1.65 10.64 -15.34
N GLY A 172 0.86 11.58 -14.81
CA GLY A 172 0.50 12.80 -15.54
C GLY A 172 1.71 13.71 -15.79
N VAL A 173 2.50 14.00 -14.76
CA VAL A 173 3.67 14.89 -14.86
C VAL A 173 4.73 14.30 -15.79
N ILE A 174 5.01 13.01 -15.74
CA ILE A 174 6.02 12.38 -16.59
C ILE A 174 5.44 12.01 -17.97
N GLY A 175 4.26 11.40 -17.98
CA GLY A 175 3.65 10.82 -19.17
C GLY A 175 3.12 11.85 -20.15
N VAL A 176 2.53 12.97 -19.69
CA VAL A 176 2.00 14.00 -20.59
C VAL A 176 3.13 14.65 -21.43
N PRO A 177 4.24 15.13 -20.87
CA PRO A 177 5.37 15.61 -21.67
C PRO A 177 5.98 14.53 -22.57
N MET A 178 6.07 13.29 -22.07
CA MET A 178 6.64 12.19 -22.84
C MET A 178 5.79 11.86 -24.07
N LEU A 179 4.46 11.88 -23.95
CA LEU A 179 3.55 11.59 -25.05
C LEU A 179 3.30 12.81 -25.94
N CYS A 180 3.09 13.99 -25.38
CA CYS A 180 2.69 15.19 -26.13
C CYS A 180 3.88 15.98 -26.71
N VAL A 181 5.09 15.85 -26.14
CA VAL A 181 6.28 16.54 -26.64
C VAL A 181 7.23 15.54 -27.28
N MET A 182 7.68 14.53 -26.54
CA MET A 182 8.69 13.58 -27.06
C MET A 182 8.12 12.65 -28.12
N GLY A 183 6.86 12.23 -28.00
CA GLY A 183 6.18 11.40 -29.02
C GLY A 183 6.22 12.03 -30.42
N PRO A 184 5.69 13.25 -30.62
CA PRO A 184 5.79 13.96 -31.89
C PRO A 184 7.23 14.21 -32.35
N VAL A 185 8.14 14.57 -31.43
CA VAL A 185 9.55 14.80 -31.78
C VAL A 185 10.18 13.52 -32.34
N ASN A 186 9.95 12.38 -31.70
CA ASN A 186 10.44 11.09 -32.19
C ASN A 186 9.79 10.73 -33.53
N TYR A 187 8.49 11.00 -33.70
CA TYR A 187 7.76 10.69 -34.93
C TYR A 187 8.29 11.48 -36.13
N PHE A 188 8.39 12.81 -35.99
CA PHE A 188 8.75 13.72 -37.09
C PHE A 188 10.27 13.78 -37.35
N PHE A 189 11.09 13.74 -36.31
CA PHE A 189 12.55 13.94 -36.42
C PHE A 189 13.36 12.65 -36.22
N GLY A 190 12.71 11.51 -35.95
CA GLY A 190 13.40 10.23 -35.72
C GLY A 190 14.08 9.66 -36.96
N GLY A 191 13.61 9.99 -38.17
CA GLY A 191 14.19 9.49 -39.42
C GLY A 191 13.67 8.10 -39.83
N HIS A 192 12.51 7.69 -39.31
CA HIS A 192 11.78 6.49 -39.74
C HIS A 192 12.57 5.18 -39.59
N ALA A 193 13.46 5.10 -38.60
CA ALA A 193 14.24 3.89 -38.33
C ALA A 193 13.36 2.70 -37.92
N ALA A 194 12.14 2.97 -37.43
CA ALA A 194 11.17 1.96 -37.02
C ALA A 194 10.53 1.17 -38.19
N GLY A 195 10.67 1.64 -39.44
CA GLY A 195 10.22 0.92 -40.62
C GLY A 195 8.73 0.56 -40.61
N LYS A 196 8.41 -0.73 -40.54
CA LYS A 196 7.02 -1.22 -40.59
C LYS A 196 6.34 -1.28 -39.22
N ASP A 197 7.11 -1.17 -38.13
CA ASP A 197 6.55 -1.13 -36.78
C ASP A 197 6.06 0.28 -36.44
N ARG A 198 4.75 0.46 -36.57
CA ARG A 198 4.05 1.71 -36.28
C ARG A 198 4.12 2.13 -34.80
N LEU A 199 4.29 1.21 -33.86
CA LEU A 199 4.30 1.52 -32.43
C LEU A 199 5.64 2.14 -32.02
N SER A 200 6.76 1.67 -32.59
CA SER A 200 8.09 2.23 -32.31
C SER A 200 8.31 3.63 -32.88
N TYR A 201 7.44 4.14 -33.75
CA TYR A 201 7.54 5.52 -34.24
C TYR A 201 7.46 6.58 -33.12
N LEU A 202 6.72 6.28 -32.04
CA LEU A 202 6.58 7.18 -30.89
C LEU A 202 7.71 7.00 -29.86
N SER A 203 8.44 5.89 -29.95
CA SER A 203 9.46 5.51 -28.98
C SER A 203 10.85 5.88 -29.47
N PHE A 204 11.84 5.62 -28.61
CA PHE A 204 13.25 5.73 -28.95
C PHE A 204 13.66 4.89 -30.18
N GLY A 205 12.92 3.82 -30.47
CA GLY A 205 13.19 2.92 -31.59
C GLY A 205 13.12 3.58 -32.97
N ASN A 206 12.51 4.77 -33.08
CA ASN A 206 12.47 5.50 -34.35
C ASN A 206 13.72 6.33 -34.67
N ILE A 207 14.61 6.55 -33.69
CA ILE A 207 15.73 7.51 -33.82
C ILE A 207 16.91 6.87 -34.56
N GLN A 208 17.37 7.50 -35.64
CA GLN A 208 18.59 7.09 -36.36
C GLN A 208 19.86 7.32 -35.52
N LEU A 209 20.82 6.38 -35.61
CA LEU A 209 22.17 6.55 -35.04
C LEU A 209 22.82 7.85 -35.56
N GLU A 210 23.57 8.54 -34.70
CA GLU A 210 24.23 9.85 -34.95
C GLU A 210 23.31 11.09 -34.95
N SER A 211 22.04 10.95 -34.57
CA SER A 211 21.12 12.10 -34.47
C SER A 211 21.35 12.96 -33.21
N PRO A 212 21.24 14.30 -33.27
CA PRO A 212 21.26 15.13 -32.05
C PRO A 212 20.09 14.83 -31.08
N LEU A 213 19.07 14.09 -31.52
CA LEU A 213 17.93 13.68 -30.69
C LEU A 213 18.31 12.83 -29.47
N PHE A 214 19.45 12.14 -29.50
CA PHE A 214 19.95 11.38 -28.33
C PHE A 214 20.17 12.31 -27.13
N TRP A 215 20.63 13.54 -27.35
CA TRP A 215 20.80 14.52 -26.27
C TRP A 215 19.46 14.94 -25.67
N ALA A 216 18.43 15.14 -26.50
CA ALA A 216 17.09 15.45 -26.00
C ALA A 216 16.54 14.31 -25.12
N GLN A 217 16.75 13.06 -25.52
CA GLN A 217 16.38 11.88 -24.73
C GLN A 217 17.14 11.82 -23.41
N ALA A 218 18.44 12.12 -23.40
CA ALA A 218 19.23 12.19 -22.18
C ALA A 218 18.70 13.25 -21.18
N PHE A 219 18.29 14.43 -21.66
CA PHE A 219 17.66 15.45 -20.82
C PHE A 219 16.32 14.98 -20.25
N VAL A 220 15.53 14.25 -21.04
CA VAL A 220 14.25 13.70 -20.57
C VAL A 220 14.45 12.66 -19.47
N VAL A 221 15.47 11.81 -19.56
CA VAL A 221 15.80 10.85 -18.49
C VAL A 221 16.11 11.60 -17.20
N TRP A 222 16.95 12.64 -17.24
CA TRP A 222 17.22 13.47 -16.06
C TRP A 222 15.97 14.18 -15.53
N TYR A 223 15.12 14.69 -16.41
CA TYR A 223 13.83 15.26 -16.04
C TYR A 223 12.96 14.25 -15.28
N VAL A 224 12.82 13.02 -15.79
CA VAL A 224 12.05 11.96 -15.15
C VAL A 224 12.61 11.63 -13.77
N VAL A 225 13.93 11.46 -13.65
CA VAL A 225 14.61 11.15 -12.38
C VAL A 225 14.38 12.27 -11.36
N ILE A 226 14.59 13.53 -11.75
CA ILE A 226 14.41 14.69 -10.88
C ILE A 226 12.94 14.83 -10.46
N ALA A 227 12.00 14.74 -11.41
CA ALA A 227 10.57 14.85 -11.14
C ALA A 227 10.08 13.73 -10.21
N ALA A 228 10.43 12.47 -10.51
CA ALA A 228 10.03 11.33 -9.69
C ALA A 228 10.60 11.43 -8.28
N THR A 229 11.90 11.75 -8.14
CA THR A 229 12.56 11.88 -6.83
C THR A 229 11.95 13.02 -6.03
N TRP A 230 11.76 14.19 -6.64
CA TRP A 230 11.18 15.37 -5.99
C TRP A 230 9.73 15.13 -5.55
N MET A 231 8.89 14.56 -6.42
CA MET A 231 7.50 14.26 -6.12
C MET A 231 7.40 13.21 -5.01
N THR A 232 8.21 12.15 -5.05
CA THR A 232 8.25 11.10 -4.03
C THR A 232 8.64 11.67 -2.67
N HIS A 233 9.73 12.44 -2.62
CA HIS A 233 10.17 13.08 -1.38
C HIS A 233 9.12 14.04 -0.83
N ARG A 234 8.44 14.81 -1.70
CA ARG A 234 7.34 15.68 -1.30
C ARG A 234 6.17 14.88 -0.70
N ALA A 235 5.76 13.79 -1.35
CA ALA A 235 4.70 12.92 -0.88
C ALA A 235 5.04 12.28 0.47
N MET A 236 6.27 11.78 0.64
CA MET A 236 6.74 11.20 1.89
C MET A 236 6.71 12.23 3.04
N ARG A 237 7.19 13.45 2.80
CA ARG A 237 7.13 14.53 3.81
C ARG A 237 5.69 14.88 4.20
N GLN A 238 4.75 14.85 3.26
CA GLN A 238 3.33 15.07 3.55
C GLN A 238 2.72 13.92 4.35
N PHE A 239 3.06 12.68 4.01
CA PHE A 239 2.64 11.48 4.73
C PHE A 239 3.10 11.50 6.19
N ILE A 240 4.37 11.81 6.45
CA ILE A 240 4.92 11.87 7.82
C ILE A 240 4.12 12.86 8.67
N LYS A 241 3.76 14.03 8.15
CA LYS A 241 2.94 15.02 8.87
C LYS A 241 1.56 14.44 9.22
N LYS A 242 0.87 13.82 8.26
CA LYS A 242 -0.44 13.18 8.49
C LYS A 242 -0.33 12.05 9.54
N ARG A 243 0.71 11.22 9.46
CA ARG A 243 0.97 10.13 10.40
C ARG A 243 1.20 10.63 11.81
N VAL A 244 2.02 11.67 12.00
CA VAL A 244 2.29 12.23 13.33
C VAL A 244 1.02 12.85 13.92
N LEU A 245 0.21 13.55 13.13
CA LEU A 245 -1.07 14.10 13.59
C LEU A 245 -2.05 12.99 14.01
N TRP A 246 -2.14 11.92 13.23
CA TRP A 246 -2.96 10.77 13.58
C TRP A 246 -2.45 10.07 14.85
N LEU A 247 -1.15 9.85 14.99
CA LEU A 247 -0.56 9.22 16.19
C LEU A 247 -0.88 10.00 17.47
N ARG A 248 -0.97 11.33 17.39
CA ARG A 248 -1.39 12.18 18.52
C ARG A 248 -2.85 11.98 18.93
N GLN A 249 -3.69 11.45 18.03
CA GLN A 249 -5.11 11.21 18.25
C GLN A 249 -5.42 9.75 18.63
N VAL A 250 -4.45 8.84 18.51
CA VAL A 250 -4.65 7.42 18.84
C VAL A 250 -4.91 7.25 20.34
N SER A 251 -5.86 6.36 20.67
CA SER A 251 -6.24 6.02 22.05
C SER A 251 -5.06 5.57 22.92
N GLU A 252 -5.08 5.97 24.19
CA GLU A 252 -4.06 5.69 25.20
C GLU A 252 -3.67 4.21 25.32
N LEU A 253 -4.63 3.29 25.13
CA LEU A 253 -4.40 1.84 25.24
C LEU A 253 -3.34 1.33 24.26
N ARG A 254 -3.32 1.81 23.02
CA ARG A 254 -2.33 1.38 22.02
C ARG A 254 -0.97 2.05 22.25
N ALA A 255 -0.98 3.27 22.79
CA ALA A 255 0.24 4.04 23.04
C ALA A 255 1.02 3.52 24.26
N ASN A 256 0.33 2.97 25.25
CA ASN A 256 0.93 2.60 26.54
C ASN A 256 1.13 1.09 26.73
N THR A 257 0.84 0.28 25.72
CA THR A 257 1.07 -1.16 25.78
C THR A 257 2.37 -1.54 25.06
N VAL A 258 3.28 -2.20 25.76
CA VAL A 258 4.51 -2.78 25.20
C VAL A 258 4.38 -4.29 25.12
N LEU A 259 4.68 -4.84 23.94
CA LEU A 259 4.87 -6.27 23.75
C LEU A 259 6.33 -6.60 24.04
N VAL A 260 6.58 -7.51 24.98
CA VAL A 260 7.93 -7.99 25.32
C VAL A 260 8.05 -9.43 24.87
N GLU A 261 9.01 -9.70 24.00
CA GLU A 261 9.24 -11.03 23.42
C GLU A 261 10.52 -11.66 23.98
N SER A 262 10.66 -12.97 23.78
CA SER A 262 11.87 -13.74 24.12
C SER A 262 12.26 -13.70 25.61
N ILE A 263 11.26 -13.82 26.49
CA ILE A 263 11.51 -13.84 27.94
C ILE A 263 12.00 -15.23 28.36
N PRO A 264 13.09 -15.33 29.14
CA PRO A 264 13.53 -16.61 29.67
C PRO A 264 12.46 -17.23 30.58
N LYS A 265 12.23 -18.54 30.46
CA LYS A 265 11.20 -19.29 31.21
C LYS A 265 11.18 -19.04 32.72
N GLN A 266 12.34 -18.70 33.30
CA GLN A 266 12.51 -18.41 34.72
C GLN A 266 11.77 -17.13 35.18
N PHE A 267 11.53 -16.20 34.24
CA PHE A 267 10.89 -14.90 34.44
C PHE A 267 9.49 -14.83 33.81
N CYS A 268 8.94 -15.92 33.26
CA CYS A 268 7.57 -16.02 32.74
C CYS A 268 6.50 -16.09 33.85
N GLN A 269 6.66 -15.30 34.91
CA GLN A 269 5.68 -15.16 35.98
C GLN A 269 5.41 -13.67 36.19
N GLU A 270 4.14 -13.30 36.34
CA GLU A 270 3.68 -11.90 36.41
C GLU A 270 4.44 -11.12 37.50
N ASP A 271 4.62 -11.69 38.70
CA ASP A 271 5.31 -11.04 39.82
C ASP A 271 6.79 -10.77 39.54
N LYS A 272 7.47 -11.74 38.93
CA LYS A 272 8.91 -11.61 38.61
C LYS A 272 9.14 -10.60 37.50
N LEU A 273 8.27 -10.59 36.50
CA LEU A 273 8.33 -9.62 35.41
C LEU A 273 8.01 -8.22 35.93
N ARG A 274 7.03 -8.09 36.84
CA ARG A 274 6.73 -6.81 37.48
C ARG A 274 7.94 -6.25 38.20
N GLY A 275 8.60 -7.04 39.05
CA GLY A 275 9.82 -6.61 39.73
C GLY A 275 10.95 -6.23 38.78
N PHE A 276 11.09 -6.95 37.65
CA PHE A 276 12.06 -6.59 36.62
C PHE A 276 11.73 -5.25 35.93
N VAL A 277 10.47 -5.05 35.54
CA VAL A 277 10.02 -3.83 34.87
C VAL A 277 10.14 -2.62 35.80
N GLU A 278 9.77 -2.75 37.08
CA GLU A 278 9.93 -1.68 38.08
C GLU A 278 11.41 -1.32 38.30
N LYS A 279 12.32 -2.30 38.23
CA LYS A 279 13.76 -2.06 38.33
C LYS A 279 14.34 -1.35 37.10
N VAL A 280 13.89 -1.72 35.89
CA VAL A 280 14.39 -1.16 34.63
C VAL A 280 13.76 0.21 34.32
N LEU A 281 12.50 0.39 34.69
CA LEU A 281 11.71 1.60 34.44
C LEU A 281 11.19 2.20 35.77
N PRO A 282 12.07 2.74 36.64
CA PRO A 282 11.70 3.24 37.96
C PRO A 282 10.74 4.44 37.95
N ARG A 283 10.56 5.08 36.78
CA ARG A 283 9.66 6.23 36.58
C ARG A 283 8.32 5.86 35.91
N ALA A 284 8.13 4.62 35.48
CA ALA A 284 6.91 4.20 34.80
C ALA A 284 5.95 3.53 35.78
N ALA A 285 4.69 3.99 35.81
CA ALA A 285 3.63 3.32 36.55
C ALA A 285 3.10 2.15 35.71
N ILE A 286 3.12 0.94 36.25
CA ILE A 286 2.60 -0.25 35.57
C ILE A 286 1.11 -0.36 35.85
N ARG A 287 0.28 -0.47 34.81
CA ARG A 287 -1.17 -0.69 34.94
C ARG A 287 -1.49 -2.15 35.20
N SER A 288 -1.02 -3.00 34.30
CA SER A 288 -1.27 -4.43 34.32
C SER A 288 -0.24 -5.15 33.46
N ILE A 289 0.14 -6.35 33.88
CA ILE A 289 1.02 -7.25 33.14
C ILE A 289 0.18 -8.47 32.83
N ASN A 290 0.09 -8.84 31.56
CA ASN A 290 -0.63 -10.04 31.13
C ASN A 290 0.34 -10.98 30.41
N VAL A 291 0.43 -12.20 30.93
CA VAL A 291 1.21 -13.27 30.29
C VAL A 291 0.35 -13.92 29.21
N VAL A 292 0.82 -13.91 27.96
CA VAL A 292 0.13 -14.64 26.89
C VAL A 292 0.35 -16.12 27.12
N LYS A 293 -0.74 -16.87 27.16
CA LYS A 293 -0.74 -18.32 27.35
C LYS A 293 -0.85 -18.99 25.99
N ASP A 294 -0.27 -20.18 25.86
CA ASP A 294 -0.52 -21.02 24.69
C ASP A 294 -2.02 -21.34 24.59
N THR A 295 -2.63 -20.90 23.50
CA THR A 295 -4.06 -21.07 23.21
C THR A 295 -4.31 -22.06 22.08
N SER A 296 -3.28 -22.82 21.65
CA SER A 296 -3.36 -23.74 20.51
C SER A 296 -4.47 -24.80 20.66
N VAL A 297 -4.74 -25.26 21.88
CA VAL A 297 -5.84 -26.21 22.16
C VAL A 297 -7.20 -25.51 22.31
N LEU A 298 -7.21 -24.27 22.77
CA LEU A 298 -8.45 -23.53 23.04
C LEU A 298 -9.06 -22.96 21.76
N LEU A 299 -8.23 -22.48 20.82
CA LEU A 299 -8.66 -21.93 19.53
C LEU A 299 -9.60 -22.89 18.76
N PRO A 300 -9.25 -24.17 18.51
CA PRO A 300 -10.14 -25.07 17.78
C PRO A 300 -11.42 -25.39 18.56
N LEU A 301 -11.39 -25.40 19.90
CA LEU A 301 -12.60 -25.58 20.71
C LEU A 301 -13.55 -24.38 20.62
N VAL A 302 -13.01 -23.16 20.57
CA VAL A 302 -13.78 -21.93 20.38
C VAL A 302 -14.38 -21.88 18.98
N GLU A 303 -13.59 -22.23 17.95
CA GLU A 303 -14.08 -22.32 16.58
C GLU A 303 -15.20 -23.36 16.44
N ASN A 304 -15.04 -24.54 17.07
CA ASN A 304 -16.08 -25.56 17.10
C ASN A 304 -17.37 -25.08 17.79
N ARG A 305 -17.24 -24.33 18.91
CA ARG A 305 -18.38 -23.70 19.59
C ARG A 305 -19.07 -22.71 18.68
N ASP A 306 -18.32 -21.85 18.01
CA ASP A 306 -18.87 -20.79 17.15
C ASP A 306 -19.54 -21.39 15.90
N TYR A 307 -18.94 -22.45 15.34
CA TYR A 307 -19.53 -23.24 14.26
C TYR A 307 -20.83 -23.93 14.69
N ALA A 308 -20.85 -24.57 15.86
CA ALA A 308 -22.05 -25.19 16.39
C ALA A 308 -23.16 -24.15 16.67
N ALA A 309 -22.80 -22.98 17.19
CA ALA A 309 -23.74 -21.87 17.41
C ALA A 309 -24.29 -21.32 16.09
N ALA A 310 -23.47 -21.21 15.04
CA ALA A 310 -23.93 -20.80 13.71
C ALA A 310 -24.90 -21.82 13.12
N LYS A 311 -24.61 -23.12 13.24
CA LYS A 311 -25.52 -24.20 12.83
C LYS A 311 -26.84 -24.21 13.59
N LEU A 312 -26.79 -23.95 14.89
CA LEU A 312 -27.99 -23.86 15.72
C LEU A 312 -28.87 -22.69 15.24
N LYS A 313 -28.29 -21.51 15.01
CA LYS A 313 -29.02 -20.36 14.45
C LYS A 313 -29.61 -20.66 13.07
N GLU A 314 -28.88 -21.39 12.22
CA GLU A 314 -29.38 -21.79 10.91
C GLU A 314 -30.56 -22.77 11.04
N ALA A 315 -30.48 -23.75 11.95
CA ALA A 315 -31.56 -24.69 12.22
C ALA A 315 -32.79 -23.99 12.79
N GLU A 316 -32.62 -23.06 13.73
CA GLU A 316 -33.70 -22.22 14.27
C GLU A 316 -34.35 -21.37 13.18
N ALA A 317 -33.56 -20.77 12.28
CA ALA A 317 -34.09 -19.98 11.16
C ALA A 317 -34.86 -20.84 10.15
N ARG A 318 -34.43 -22.10 9.92
CA ARG A 318 -35.16 -23.07 9.09
C ARG A 318 -36.47 -23.50 9.76
N LEU A 319 -36.46 -23.81 11.05
CA LEU A 319 -37.65 -24.15 11.83
C LEU A 319 -38.67 -23.00 11.83
N ALA A 320 -38.21 -21.76 12.00
CA ALA A 320 -39.07 -20.58 11.95
C ALA A 320 -39.73 -20.36 10.58
N LYS A 321 -39.11 -20.85 9.50
CA LYS A 321 -39.63 -20.74 8.14
C LYS A 321 -40.68 -21.83 7.84
N ASP A 322 -40.41 -23.05 8.26
CA ASP A 322 -41.26 -24.23 8.02
C ASP A 322 -41.48 -24.99 9.34
N PRO A 323 -42.48 -24.61 10.16
CA PRO A 323 -42.69 -25.16 11.50
C PRO A 323 -43.12 -26.64 11.51
N ASP A 324 -43.63 -27.14 10.39
CA ASP A 324 -44.08 -28.54 10.23
C ASP A 324 -42.97 -29.48 9.73
N THR A 325 -41.81 -28.95 9.32
CA THR A 325 -40.63 -29.77 9.00
C THR A 325 -39.80 -30.05 10.25
N VAL A 326 -40.35 -30.88 11.13
CA VAL A 326 -39.56 -31.57 12.15
C VAL A 326 -39.33 -33.01 11.65
N PRO A 327 -38.10 -33.54 11.65
CA PRO A 327 -37.88 -34.97 11.44
C PRO A 327 -38.42 -35.82 12.59
#